data_AF-A0A933JBS4-F1
#
_entry.id   AF-A0A933JBS4-F1
#
_cell.length_a   1.000
_cell.length_b   1.000
_cell.length_c   1.000
_cell.angle_alpha   90.00
_cell.angle_beta   90.00
_cell.angle_gamma   90.00
#
_symmetry.space_group_name_H-M   'P 1'
#
loop_
_entity.id
_entity.type
_entity.pdbx_description
1 polymer ?
#
loop_
_entity_poly.entity_id
_entity_poly.type
_entity_poly.pdbx_seq_one_letter_code
_entity_poly.pdbx_strand_id
1 'polypeptide(L)'
;MTMRLYLLKLKNKPLYFAAKLTRAVLSDLEYFLHPAKRKKKHAHYELQNRLAGAKDHFTYDNPAYWRAIQQIENIAAYLEKIYFDARWGHTLLQGVSPVKDDEYIRYSFFLLREALGLIYKDLTALRRIPASPDIKLIAAHARKNLHLARRQAALDDSDFIGNLKFDSIYASLGKCFDCLEKYFDDLAAIR
;
A
#
# COMPACT_ATOMS: atom_id res chain seq x y z
N MET A 1 22.56 6.12 -1.05
CA MET A 1 21.34 5.86 -0.23
C MET A 1 21.54 4.79 0.87
N THR A 2 22.78 4.46 1.25
CA THR A 2 23.12 3.38 2.20
C THR A 2 23.40 3.87 3.62
N MET A 3 24.00 5.05 3.78
CA MET A 3 24.44 5.57 5.08
C MET A 3 23.29 5.99 6.01
N ARG A 4 22.20 6.58 5.49
CA ARG A 4 21.03 6.98 6.30
C ARG A 4 20.24 5.79 6.84
N LEU A 5 20.01 4.77 6.03
CA LEU A 5 19.36 3.54 6.47
C LEU A 5 20.20 2.78 7.50
N TYR A 6 21.53 2.86 7.39
CA TYR A 6 22.44 2.30 8.38
C TYR A 6 22.32 3.02 9.73
N LEU A 7 22.26 4.37 9.73
CA LEU A 7 22.03 5.15 10.94
C LEU A 7 20.67 4.85 11.59
N LEU A 8 19.60 4.71 10.78
CA LEU A 8 18.29 4.24 11.25
C LEU A 8 18.40 2.85 11.91
N LYS A 9 19.06 1.89 11.25
CA LYS A 9 19.23 0.53 11.75
C LYS A 9 19.93 0.50 13.12
N LEU A 10 20.91 1.37 13.34
CA LEU A 10 21.68 1.44 14.57
C LEU A 10 20.92 2.14 15.71
N LYS A 11 20.14 3.19 15.42
CA LYS A 11 19.50 4.04 16.44
C LYS A 11 18.02 3.76 16.66
N ASN A 12 17.31 3.26 15.64
CA ASN A 12 15.87 3.05 15.65
C ASN A 12 15.48 1.89 14.72
N LYS A 13 15.66 0.65 15.20
CA LYS A 13 15.32 -0.58 14.48
C LYS A 13 13.87 -0.59 13.94
N PRO A 14 12.84 -0.15 14.68
CA PRO A 14 11.47 -0.14 14.17
C PRO A 14 11.25 0.75 12.94
N LEU A 15 11.69 2.01 12.99
CA LEU A 15 11.60 2.92 11.85
C LEU A 15 12.41 2.41 10.65
N TYR A 16 13.55 1.76 10.90
CA TYR A 16 14.32 1.09 9.85
C TYR A 16 13.52 -0.02 9.15
N PHE A 17 12.86 -0.90 9.91
CA PHE A 17 12.04 -1.98 9.34
C PHE A 17 10.80 -1.44 8.63
N ALA A 18 10.12 -0.43 9.20
CA ALA A 18 9.02 0.27 8.54
C ALA A 18 9.47 0.89 7.21
N ALA A 19 10.58 1.63 7.19
CA ALA A 19 11.13 2.21 5.95
C ALA A 19 11.48 1.12 4.93
N LYS A 20 12.02 -0.01 5.37
CA LYS A 20 12.36 -1.14 4.50
C LYS A 20 11.11 -1.78 3.90
N LEU A 21 10.04 -1.94 4.70
CA LEU A 21 8.73 -2.43 4.26
C LEU A 21 8.10 -1.45 3.27
N THR A 22 8.01 -0.15 3.59
CA THR A 22 7.47 0.88 2.68
C THR A 22 8.21 0.88 1.34
N ARG A 23 9.54 0.75 1.35
CA ARG A 23 10.34 0.65 0.11
C ARG A 23 10.03 -0.61 -0.70
N ALA A 24 9.81 -1.74 -0.04
CA ALA A 24 9.42 -2.97 -0.72
C ALA A 24 8.04 -2.81 -1.37
N VAL A 25 7.07 -2.29 -0.62
CA VAL A 25 5.73 -1.98 -1.15
C VAL A 25 5.81 -1.03 -2.35
N LEU A 26 6.61 0.04 -2.28
CA LEU A 26 6.84 0.95 -3.41
C LEU A 26 7.42 0.24 -4.63
N SER A 27 8.34 -0.70 -4.43
CA SER A 27 8.95 -1.47 -5.52
C SER A 27 7.92 -2.40 -6.18
N ASP A 28 7.00 -2.96 -5.40
CA ASP A 28 5.94 -3.82 -5.90
C ASP A 28 4.83 -3.00 -6.61
N LEU A 29 4.53 -1.79 -6.13
CA LEU A 29 3.66 -0.83 -6.83
C LEU A 29 4.24 -0.40 -8.18
N GLU A 30 5.54 -0.17 -8.27
CA GLU A 30 6.19 0.11 -9.56
C GLU A 30 6.06 -1.04 -10.55
N TYR A 31 5.95 -2.29 -10.07
CA TYR A 31 5.69 -3.43 -10.93
C TYR A 31 4.25 -3.41 -11.47
N PHE A 32 3.26 -3.10 -10.63
CA PHE A 32 1.87 -2.94 -11.08
C PHE A 32 1.72 -1.84 -12.13
N LEU A 33 2.43 -0.71 -11.95
CA LEU A 33 2.42 0.41 -12.90
C LEU A 33 3.25 0.13 -14.18
N HIS A 34 4.31 -0.67 -14.06
CA HIS A 34 5.26 -0.95 -15.16
C HIS A 34 5.59 -2.45 -15.25
N PRO A 35 4.66 -3.28 -15.77
CA PRO A 35 4.80 -4.73 -15.82
C PRO A 35 5.92 -5.24 -16.73
N ALA A 36 6.54 -4.38 -17.54
CA ALA A 36 7.71 -4.70 -18.36
C ALA A 36 9.02 -4.87 -17.56
N LYS A 37 9.05 -4.46 -16.28
CA LYS A 37 10.23 -4.63 -15.40
C LYS A 37 10.37 -6.09 -14.94
N ARG A 38 11.59 -6.64 -14.96
CA ARG A 38 11.91 -8.02 -14.54
C ARG A 38 11.31 -8.34 -13.15
N LYS A 39 10.68 -9.52 -13.03
CA LYS A 39 10.14 -10.06 -11.76
C LYS A 39 11.26 -10.13 -10.71
N LYS A 40 11.24 -9.22 -9.73
CA LYS A 40 11.93 -9.46 -8.45
C LYS A 40 10.96 -10.20 -7.54
N LYS A 41 11.49 -11.10 -6.73
CA LYS A 41 10.76 -11.84 -5.69
C LYS A 41 9.98 -10.83 -4.83
N HIS A 42 8.68 -11.07 -4.60
CA HIS A 42 7.78 -10.20 -3.82
C HIS A 42 8.40 -9.88 -2.46
N ALA A 43 8.94 -8.67 -2.32
CA ALA A 43 9.88 -8.37 -1.25
C ALA A 43 9.19 -8.08 0.10
N HIS A 44 7.89 -7.74 0.08
CA HIS A 44 7.17 -7.38 1.30
C HIS A 44 6.82 -8.58 2.20
N TYR A 45 6.62 -9.79 1.67
CA TYR A 45 6.29 -10.99 2.47
C TYR A 45 7.40 -11.36 3.47
N GLU A 46 8.64 -11.42 2.98
CA GLU A 46 9.81 -11.65 3.85
C GLU A 46 10.01 -10.50 4.86
N LEU A 47 9.47 -9.31 4.58
CA LEU A 47 9.55 -8.15 5.47
C LEU A 47 8.43 -8.09 6.49
N GLN A 48 7.20 -8.49 6.16
CA GLN A 48 6.09 -8.61 7.11
C GLN A 48 6.43 -9.62 8.20
N ASN A 49 6.94 -10.80 7.83
CA ASN A 49 7.36 -11.81 8.82
C ASN A 49 8.51 -11.32 9.71
N ARG A 50 9.45 -10.55 9.15
CA ARG A 50 10.54 -9.94 9.93
C ARG A 50 10.08 -8.79 10.82
N LEU A 51 9.05 -8.04 10.42
CA LEU A 51 8.47 -6.96 11.22
C LEU A 51 7.62 -7.55 12.35
N ALA A 52 6.87 -8.61 12.07
CA ALA A 52 6.16 -9.44 13.04
C ALA A 52 7.09 -10.05 14.10
N GLY A 53 8.20 -10.67 13.70
CA GLY A 53 9.19 -11.20 14.66
C GLY A 53 9.97 -10.12 15.41
N ALA A 54 9.96 -8.86 14.96
CA ALA A 54 10.51 -7.75 15.71
C ALA A 54 9.51 -7.19 16.75
N LYS A 55 8.21 -7.58 16.68
CA LYS A 55 7.12 -7.15 17.58
C LYS A 55 7.44 -7.35 19.06
N ASP A 56 8.04 -8.48 19.36
CA ASP A 56 8.31 -8.92 20.73
C ASP A 56 9.51 -8.19 21.37
N HIS A 57 10.22 -7.36 20.61
CA HIS A 57 11.39 -6.60 21.07
C HIS A 57 11.16 -5.08 21.05
N PHE A 58 9.90 -4.64 20.99
CA PHE A 58 9.56 -3.23 20.91
C PHE A 58 9.21 -2.61 22.26
N THR A 59 9.82 -1.46 22.52
CA THR A 59 9.24 -0.41 23.35
C THR A 59 9.14 0.82 22.45
N TYR A 60 7.96 1.07 21.90
CA TYR A 60 7.69 2.41 21.37
C TYR A 60 7.38 3.30 22.56
N ASP A 61 8.09 4.41 22.70
CA ASP A 61 7.80 5.40 23.73
C ASP A 61 6.37 5.97 23.60
N ASN A 62 5.76 5.85 22.42
CA ASN A 62 4.37 6.23 22.16
C ASN A 62 3.65 5.14 21.33
N PRO A 63 2.51 4.59 21.81
CA PRO A 63 1.75 3.54 21.12
C PRO A 63 1.17 3.99 19.76
N ALA A 64 1.08 5.29 19.47
CA ALA A 64 0.61 5.78 18.19
C ALA A 64 1.61 5.56 17.04
N TYR A 65 2.92 5.51 17.32
CA TYR A 65 3.92 5.07 16.32
C TYR A 65 3.70 3.62 15.91
N TRP A 66 3.36 2.78 16.88
CA TRP A 66 3.05 1.37 16.63
C TRP A 66 1.84 1.21 15.72
N ARG A 67 0.73 1.91 16.03
CA ARG A 67 -0.49 1.89 15.22
C ARG A 67 -0.24 2.40 13.80
N ALA A 68 0.53 3.48 13.64
CA ALA A 68 0.92 3.97 12.33
C ALA A 68 1.68 2.89 11.53
N ILE A 69 2.71 2.26 12.11
CA ILE A 69 3.46 1.20 11.42
C ILE A 69 2.57 0.00 11.06
N GLN A 70 1.61 -0.36 11.92
CA GLN A 70 0.62 -1.39 11.64
C GLN A 70 -0.21 -1.09 10.38
N GLN A 71 -0.49 0.18 10.07
CA GLN A 71 -1.18 0.52 8.84
C GLN A 71 -0.35 0.24 7.58
N ILE A 72 0.99 0.39 7.64
CA ILE A 72 1.87 0.03 6.51
C ILE A 72 1.84 -1.49 6.28
N GLU A 73 1.80 -2.30 7.34
CA GLU A 73 1.64 -3.75 7.23
C GLU A 73 0.29 -4.12 6.61
N ASN A 74 -0.78 -3.44 7.01
CA ASN A 74 -2.12 -3.66 6.47
C ASN A 74 -2.18 -3.32 4.98
N ILE A 75 -1.56 -2.22 4.54
CA ILE A 75 -1.43 -1.88 3.11
C ILE A 75 -0.74 -3.01 2.35
N ALA A 76 0.37 -3.54 2.87
CA ALA A 76 1.07 -4.65 2.24
C ALA A 76 0.18 -5.91 2.11
N ALA A 77 -0.60 -6.24 3.15
CA ALA A 77 -1.51 -7.38 3.12
C ALA A 77 -2.66 -7.22 2.10
N TYR A 78 -3.22 -6.01 1.98
CA TYR A 78 -4.25 -5.74 0.96
C TYR A 78 -3.68 -5.77 -0.46
N LEU A 79 -2.44 -5.31 -0.66
CA LEU A 79 -1.76 -5.44 -1.95
C LEU A 79 -1.46 -6.89 -2.32
N GLU A 80 -1.11 -7.73 -1.35
CA GLU A 80 -0.97 -9.17 -1.56
C GLU A 80 -2.29 -9.80 -1.99
N LYS A 81 -3.40 -9.44 -1.34
CA LYS A 81 -4.74 -9.89 -1.75
C LYS A 81 -5.06 -9.46 -3.18
N ILE A 82 -4.80 -8.20 -3.54
CA ILE A 82 -5.01 -7.71 -4.91
C ILE A 82 -4.16 -8.50 -5.91
N TYR A 83 -2.91 -8.82 -5.57
CA TYR A 83 -2.05 -9.64 -6.40
C TYR A 83 -2.62 -11.05 -6.62
N PHE A 84 -3.11 -11.68 -5.55
CA PHE A 84 -3.76 -12.97 -5.62
C PHE A 84 -5.00 -12.90 -6.53
N ASP A 85 -5.90 -11.97 -6.28
CA ASP A 85 -7.14 -11.79 -7.06
C ASP A 85 -6.85 -11.51 -8.54
N ALA A 86 -5.83 -10.70 -8.84
CA ALA A 86 -5.41 -10.39 -10.21
C ALA A 86 -4.74 -11.58 -10.93
N ARG A 87 -3.92 -12.38 -10.22
CA ARG A 87 -3.21 -13.53 -10.81
C ARG A 87 -4.15 -14.71 -11.10
N TRP A 88 -5.09 -14.99 -10.20
CA TRP A 88 -6.13 -16.01 -10.41
C TRP A 88 -7.28 -15.51 -11.29
N GLY A 89 -7.47 -14.19 -11.42
CA GLY A 89 -8.32 -13.57 -12.44
C GLY A 89 -7.80 -13.83 -13.86
N HIS A 90 -6.50 -13.61 -14.08
CA HIS A 90 -5.83 -13.81 -15.38
C HIS A 90 -5.90 -15.25 -15.90
N THR A 91 -6.02 -16.25 -15.01
CA THR A 91 -6.14 -17.66 -15.41
C THR A 91 -7.53 -18.03 -15.92
N LEU A 92 -8.55 -17.23 -15.59
CA LEU A 92 -9.96 -17.52 -15.91
C LEU A 92 -10.53 -16.57 -17.00
N LEU A 93 -9.99 -15.36 -17.16
CA LEU A 93 -10.50 -14.33 -18.09
C LEU A 93 -9.66 -14.16 -19.37
N GLN A 94 -9.20 -15.26 -19.99
CA GLN A 94 -8.55 -15.27 -21.31
C GLN A 94 -7.56 -14.12 -21.60
N GLY A 95 -6.65 -13.82 -20.66
CA GLY A 95 -5.57 -12.85 -20.88
C GLY A 95 -5.90 -11.38 -20.57
N VAL A 96 -7.09 -11.07 -20.05
CA VAL A 96 -7.38 -9.74 -19.49
C VAL A 96 -6.72 -9.62 -18.11
N SER A 97 -5.91 -8.59 -17.91
CA SER A 97 -5.27 -8.28 -16.64
C SER A 97 -5.94 -7.06 -16.02
N PRO A 98 -6.71 -7.21 -14.93
CA PRO A 98 -7.39 -6.09 -14.25
C PRO A 98 -6.47 -4.92 -13.92
N VAL A 99 -5.20 -5.22 -13.65
CA VAL A 99 -4.20 -4.20 -13.27
C VAL A 99 -3.61 -3.47 -14.48
N LYS A 100 -3.67 -4.06 -15.68
CA LYS A 100 -3.16 -3.41 -16.91
C LYS A 100 -4.26 -2.70 -17.68
N ASP A 101 -5.46 -3.28 -17.67
CA ASP A 101 -6.53 -2.93 -18.61
C ASP A 101 -7.57 -2.00 -17.99
N ASP A 102 -7.56 -1.82 -16.66
CA ASP A 102 -8.44 -0.89 -15.95
C ASP A 102 -7.71 0.39 -15.53
N GLU A 103 -8.14 1.52 -16.08
CA GLU A 103 -7.55 2.83 -15.81
C GLU A 103 -7.77 3.31 -14.37
N TYR A 104 -8.91 2.98 -13.74
CA TYR A 104 -9.22 3.36 -12.36
C TYR A 104 -8.32 2.63 -11.36
N ILE A 105 -8.06 1.34 -11.58
CA ILE A 105 -7.13 0.53 -10.80
C ILE A 105 -5.71 1.08 -10.95
N ARG A 106 -5.27 1.36 -12.19
CA ARG A 106 -3.92 1.92 -12.45
C ARG A 106 -3.73 3.29 -11.81
N TYR A 107 -4.71 4.17 -11.95
CA TYR A 107 -4.68 5.49 -11.33
C TYR A 107 -4.67 5.39 -9.80
N SER A 108 -5.40 4.45 -9.22
CA SER A 108 -5.38 4.19 -7.77
C SER A 108 -4.00 3.71 -7.30
N PHE A 109 -3.35 2.80 -8.05
CA PHE A 109 -1.98 2.40 -7.73
C PHE A 109 -0.98 3.55 -7.85
N PHE A 110 -1.16 4.44 -8.81
CA PHE A 110 -0.34 5.65 -8.94
C PHE A 110 -0.48 6.54 -7.71
N LEU A 111 -1.71 6.84 -7.28
CA LEU A 111 -1.97 7.65 -6.09
C LEU A 111 -1.40 7.00 -4.81
N LEU A 112 -1.57 5.69 -4.65
CA LEU A 112 -1.01 4.93 -3.52
C LEU A 112 0.53 4.98 -3.52
N ARG A 113 1.15 4.90 -4.70
CA ARG A 113 2.60 5.02 -4.86
C ARG A 113 3.12 6.40 -4.49
N GLU A 114 2.44 7.47 -4.90
CA GLU A 114 2.81 8.84 -4.51
C GLU A 114 2.70 9.04 -3.00
N ALA A 115 1.60 8.58 -2.38
CA ALA A 115 1.39 8.69 -0.94
C ALA A 115 2.44 7.92 -0.13
N LEU A 116 2.74 6.67 -0.51
CA LEU A 116 3.80 5.88 0.15
C LEU A 116 5.19 6.44 -0.12
N GLY A 117 5.39 7.12 -1.25
CA GLY A 117 6.63 7.81 -1.59
C GLY A 117 6.94 8.95 -0.61
N LEU A 118 5.90 9.69 -0.20
CA LEU A 118 6.01 10.69 0.87
C LEU A 118 6.39 10.01 2.19
N ILE A 119 5.61 9.02 2.64
CA ILE A 119 5.87 8.27 3.88
C ILE A 119 7.31 7.72 3.92
N TYR A 120 7.81 7.18 2.81
CA TYR A 120 9.16 6.64 2.74
C TYR A 120 10.25 7.72 2.88
N LYS A 121 10.10 8.85 2.19
CA LYS A 121 11.01 9.99 2.34
C LYS A 121 11.05 10.45 3.80
N ASP A 122 9.92 10.44 4.45
CA ASP A 122 9.75 10.92 5.82
C ASP A 122 10.40 10.00 6.85
N LEU A 123 10.13 8.69 6.75
CA LEU A 123 10.77 7.67 7.58
C LEU A 123 12.30 7.71 7.43
N THR A 124 12.81 7.96 6.23
CA THR A 124 14.26 8.07 6.00
C THR A 124 14.87 9.42 6.40
N ALA A 125 14.06 10.47 6.49
CA ALA A 125 14.46 11.79 6.94
C ALA A 125 14.39 11.96 8.46
N LEU A 126 13.82 10.99 9.20
CA LEU A 126 13.60 11.06 10.66
C LEU A 126 12.79 12.29 11.09
N ARG A 127 11.96 12.83 10.20
CA ARG A 127 11.16 14.02 10.49
C ARG A 127 9.86 13.61 11.17
N ARG A 128 9.49 14.30 12.25
CA ARG A 128 8.11 14.33 12.75
C ARG A 128 7.33 15.25 11.82
N ILE A 129 6.30 14.74 11.16
CA ILE A 129 5.56 15.50 10.17
C ILE A 129 4.14 15.72 10.69
N PRO A 130 3.59 16.95 10.55
CA PRO A 130 2.16 17.14 10.70
C PRO A 130 1.39 16.30 9.65
N ALA A 131 0.14 15.93 9.94
CA ALA A 131 -0.73 15.34 8.92
C ALA A 131 -0.71 16.22 7.66
N SER A 132 -0.35 15.64 6.51
CA SER A 132 -0.41 16.36 5.24
C SER A 132 -1.87 16.43 4.80
N PRO A 133 -2.46 17.63 4.62
CA PRO A 133 -3.84 17.77 4.14
C PRO A 133 -4.03 17.11 2.76
N ASP A 134 -2.95 17.02 1.97
CA ASP A 134 -2.96 16.43 0.64
C ASP A 134 -3.29 14.94 0.65
N ILE A 135 -2.96 14.20 1.73
CA ILE A 135 -3.21 12.75 1.78
C ILE A 135 -4.70 12.45 1.96
N LYS A 136 -5.41 13.23 2.78
CA LYS A 136 -6.87 13.08 2.94
C LYS A 136 -7.58 13.39 1.63
N LEU A 137 -7.11 14.40 0.89
CA LEU A 137 -7.62 14.70 -0.44
C LEU A 137 -7.34 13.58 -1.44
N ILE A 138 -6.12 13.04 -1.46
CA ILE A 138 -5.75 11.89 -2.32
C ILE A 138 -6.62 10.67 -2.00
N ALA A 139 -6.78 10.32 -0.73
CA ALA A 139 -7.57 9.16 -0.31
C ALA A 139 -9.08 9.36 -0.56
N ALA A 140 -9.62 10.56 -0.35
CA ALA A 140 -11.01 10.88 -0.68
C ALA A 140 -11.25 10.80 -2.20
N HIS A 141 -10.35 11.36 -3.00
CA HIS A 141 -10.43 11.31 -4.47
C HIS A 141 -10.34 9.87 -5.00
N ALA A 142 -9.38 9.10 -4.50
CA ALA A 142 -9.23 7.69 -4.87
C ALA A 142 -10.47 6.87 -4.52
N ARG A 143 -11.04 7.07 -3.32
CA ARG A 143 -12.27 6.38 -2.91
C ARG A 143 -13.46 6.73 -3.80
N LYS A 144 -13.63 8.01 -4.14
CA LYS A 144 -14.69 8.45 -5.06
C LYS A 144 -14.55 7.75 -6.42
N ASN A 145 -13.33 7.70 -6.96
CA ASN A 145 -13.09 7.07 -8.26
C ASN A 145 -13.31 5.56 -8.22
N LEU A 146 -12.84 4.87 -7.18
CA LEU A 146 -13.08 3.44 -6.99
C LEU A 146 -14.58 3.14 -6.85
N HIS A 147 -15.33 3.99 -6.15
CA HIS A 147 -16.78 3.82 -5.99
C HIS A 147 -17.53 4.01 -7.32
N LEU A 148 -17.12 4.99 -8.13
CA LEU A 148 -17.67 5.19 -9.48
C LEU A 148 -17.34 4.00 -10.39
N ALA A 149 -16.10 3.50 -10.36
CA ALA A 149 -15.68 2.34 -11.13
C ALA A 149 -16.47 1.07 -10.76
N ARG A 150 -16.69 0.85 -9.46
CA ARG A 150 -17.54 -0.25 -8.96
C ARG A 150 -18.98 -0.16 -9.48
N ARG A 151 -19.56 1.05 -9.47
CA ARG A 151 -20.92 1.27 -10.01
C ARG A 151 -20.98 1.03 -11.51
N GLN A 152 -19.97 1.47 -12.26
CA GLN A 152 -19.90 1.23 -13.69
C GLN A 152 -19.81 -0.28 -14.00
N ALA A 153 -18.93 -1.00 -13.30
CA ALA A 153 -18.80 -2.45 -13.46
C ALA A 153 -20.08 -3.21 -13.08
N ALA A 154 -20.84 -2.72 -12.10
CA ALA A 154 -22.12 -3.33 -11.71
C ALA A 154 -23.25 -3.11 -12.73
N LEU A 155 -23.12 -2.16 -13.65
CA LEU A 155 -24.09 -1.91 -14.72
C LEU A 155 -23.79 -2.72 -15.99
N ASP A 156 -22.55 -3.18 -16.18
CA ASP A 156 -22.14 -4.05 -17.28
C ASP A 156 -22.42 -5.53 -16.93
N ASP A 157 -23.67 -5.98 -17.08
CA ASP A 157 -24.14 -7.33 -16.71
C ASP A 157 -23.55 -8.49 -17.55
N SER A 158 -22.74 -8.20 -18.56
CA SER A 158 -22.27 -9.20 -19.53
C SER A 158 -21.20 -10.16 -18.98
N ASP A 159 -20.56 -9.86 -17.85
CA ASP A 159 -19.44 -10.66 -17.32
C ASP A 159 -19.38 -10.71 -15.77
N PHE A 160 -20.39 -11.33 -15.16
CA PHE A 160 -20.59 -11.43 -13.69
C PHE A 160 -19.34 -11.87 -12.90
N ILE A 161 -18.61 -12.89 -13.37
CA ILE A 161 -17.42 -13.41 -12.67
C ILE A 161 -16.24 -12.45 -12.76
N GLY A 162 -16.09 -11.75 -13.90
CA GLY A 162 -15.14 -10.66 -14.07
C GLY A 162 -15.44 -9.56 -13.07
N ASN A 163 -16.67 -9.05 -13.08
CA ASN A 163 -17.13 -7.96 -12.23
C ASN A 163 -16.95 -8.23 -10.74
N LEU A 164 -17.19 -9.47 -10.27
CA LEU A 164 -17.01 -9.84 -8.86
C LEU A 164 -15.55 -9.79 -8.41
N LYS A 165 -14.59 -10.08 -9.31
CA LYS A 165 -13.16 -9.97 -9.01
C LYS A 165 -12.66 -8.53 -9.09
N PHE A 166 -13.12 -7.75 -10.06
CA PHE A 166 -12.89 -6.30 -10.09
C PHE A 166 -13.40 -5.65 -8.80
N ASP A 167 -14.58 -6.05 -8.31
CA ASP A 167 -15.14 -5.57 -7.04
C ASP A 167 -14.23 -5.86 -5.84
N SER A 168 -13.68 -7.08 -5.74
CA SER A 168 -12.71 -7.42 -4.68
C SER A 168 -11.44 -6.58 -4.76
N ILE A 169 -10.93 -6.31 -5.97
CA ILE A 169 -9.75 -5.47 -6.18
C ILE A 169 -10.05 -4.02 -5.77
N TYR A 170 -11.16 -3.45 -6.24
CA TYR A 170 -11.57 -2.09 -5.87
C TYR A 170 -11.79 -1.94 -4.36
N ALA A 171 -12.44 -2.92 -3.72
CA ALA A 171 -12.65 -2.93 -2.28
C ALA A 171 -11.32 -2.99 -1.51
N SER A 172 -10.38 -3.82 -1.97
CA SER A 172 -9.06 -3.95 -1.34
C SER A 172 -8.20 -2.69 -1.52
N LEU A 173 -8.28 -2.05 -2.70
CA LEU A 173 -7.67 -0.73 -2.94
C LEU A 173 -8.27 0.33 -2.02
N GLY A 174 -9.59 0.35 -1.83
CA GLY A 174 -10.25 1.24 -0.89
C GLY A 174 -9.69 1.10 0.54
N LYS A 175 -9.50 -0.15 0.99
CA LYS A 175 -8.89 -0.43 2.31
C LYS A 175 -7.42 0.02 2.41
N CYS A 176 -6.65 0.00 1.32
CA CYS A 176 -5.31 0.59 1.31
C CYS A 176 -5.35 2.10 1.61
N PHE A 177 -6.31 2.83 1.03
CA PHE A 177 -6.49 4.26 1.29
C PHE A 177 -7.00 4.54 2.71
N ASP A 178 -7.87 3.69 3.26
CA ASP A 178 -8.28 3.81 4.67
C ASP A 178 -7.09 3.61 5.63
N CYS A 179 -6.17 2.69 5.29
CA CYS A 179 -4.94 2.49 6.07
C CYS A 179 -4.01 3.70 5.95
N LEU A 180 -3.90 4.32 4.76
CA LEU A 180 -3.15 5.57 4.58
C LEU A 180 -3.70 6.69 5.46
N GLU A 181 -5.02 6.91 5.50
CA GLU A 181 -5.59 7.94 6.36
C GLU A 181 -5.31 7.69 7.83
N LYS A 182 -5.56 6.46 8.29
CA LYS A 182 -5.27 6.04 9.67
C LYS A 182 -3.81 6.21 10.04
N TYR A 183 -2.88 5.94 9.11
CA TYR A 183 -1.45 6.17 9.33
C TYR A 183 -1.15 7.61 9.73
N PHE A 184 -1.72 8.58 9.01
CA PHE A 184 -1.49 9.99 9.30
C PHE A 184 -2.26 10.48 10.53
N ASP A 185 -3.46 9.95 10.78
CA ASP A 185 -4.23 10.25 11.99
C ASP A 185 -3.52 9.72 13.25
N ASP A 186 -2.98 8.49 13.20
CA ASP A 186 -2.17 7.90 14.28
C ASP A 186 -0.90 8.75 14.52
N LEU A 187 -0.22 9.20 13.47
CA LEU A 187 0.94 10.08 13.63
C LEU A 187 0.59 11.47 14.19
N ALA A 188 -0.58 12.01 13.85
CA ALA A 188 -1.05 13.29 14.38
C ALA A 188 -1.32 13.23 15.89
N ALA A 189 -1.67 12.05 16.42
CA ALA A 189 -1.92 11.80 17.84
C ALA A 189 -0.63 11.74 18.71
N ILE A 190 0.55 11.83 18.10
CA ILE A 190 1.86 11.85 18.79
C ILE A 190 2.22 13.25 19.30
N ARG A 191 1.40 14.26 18.96
CA ARG A 191 1.57 15.65 19.39
C ARG A 191 1.48 15.83 20.89
#